data_AF-A0A8T3PJI9-F1
#
_entry.id   AF-A0A8T3PJI9-F1
#
_cell.length_a   1.000
_cell.length_b   1.000
_cell.length_c   1.000
_cell.angle_alpha   90.00
_cell.angle_beta   90.00
_cell.angle_gamma   90.00
#
_symmetry.space_group_name_H-M   'P 1'
#
loop_
_entity.id
_entity.type
_entity.pdbx_description
1 polymer ?
#
loop_
_entity_poly.entity_id
_entity_poly.type
_entity_poly.pdbx_seq_one_letter_code
_entity_poly.pdbx_strand_id
1 'polypeptide(L)' 'MSTVDYLKERIGYLKLYQGIVVAADSGLIGWVLSNAHAAPIDLGAILGMLGIIALTVAGVILHIRIQYHIDQLQGP' A
#
# COMPACT_ATOMS: atom_id res chain seq x y z
N MET A 1 8.10 23.27 -16.46
CA MET A 1 8.50 21.97 -15.91
C MET A 1 8.77 21.02 -17.06
N SER A 2 9.91 20.34 -17.05
CA SER A 2 10.15 19.30 -18.05
C SER A 2 9.27 18.07 -17.75
N THR A 3 9.01 17.24 -18.75
CA THR A 3 8.30 15.96 -18.57
C THR A 3 8.97 15.09 -17.50
N VAL A 4 10.29 15.17 -17.39
CA VAL A 4 11.10 14.43 -16.40
C VAL A 4 10.83 14.94 -14.98
N ASP A 5 10.71 16.25 -14.79
CA ASP A 5 10.41 16.84 -13.47
C ASP A 5 9.03 16.40 -12.98
N TYR A 6 8.04 16.38 -13.89
CA TYR A 6 6.69 15.90 -13.58
C TYR A 6 6.68 14.42 -13.20
N LEU A 7 7.41 13.56 -13.91
CA LEU A 7 7.52 12.13 -13.57
C LEU A 7 8.18 11.92 -12.19
N LYS A 8 9.24 12.66 -11.88
CA LYS A 8 9.90 12.59 -10.56
C LYS A 8 8.95 12.99 -9.44
N GLU A 9 8.19 14.06 -9.61
CA GLU A 9 7.20 14.50 -8.63
C GLU A 9 6.12 13.43 -8.42
N ARG A 10 5.62 12.83 -9.52
CA ARG A 10 4.62 11.75 -9.46
C ARG A 10 5.13 10.49 -8.76
N ILE A 11 6.39 10.10 -8.99
CA ILE A 11 7.04 9.02 -8.23
C ILE A 11 7.12 9.37 -6.74
N GLY A 12 7.43 10.63 -6.41
CA GLY A 12 7.43 11.12 -5.03
C GLY A 12 6.08 10.93 -4.33
N TYR A 13 4.99 11.35 -4.98
CA TYR A 13 3.64 11.12 -4.47
C TYR A 13 3.32 9.62 -4.32
N LEU A 14 3.64 8.79 -5.31
CA LEU A 14 3.38 7.35 -5.22
C LEU A 14 4.13 6.69 -4.06
N LYS A 15 5.39 7.07 -3.81
CA LYS A 15 6.17 6.58 -2.66
C LYS A 15 5.56 7.01 -1.33
N LEU A 16 5.04 8.23 -1.24
CA LEU A 16 4.32 8.70 -0.05
C LEU A 16 3.10 7.81 0.22
N TYR A 17 2.26 7.57 -0.79
CA TYR A 17 1.09 6.71 -0.64
C TYR A 17 1.48 5.26 -0.32
N GLN A 18 2.57 4.74 -0.88
CA GLN A 18 3.07 3.41 -0.54
C GLN A 18 3.43 3.33 0.96
N GLY A 19 4.09 4.35 1.51
CA GLY A 19 4.38 4.42 2.94
C GLY A 19 3.12 4.45 3.81
N ILE A 20 2.12 5.24 3.43
CA ILE A 20 0.82 5.30 4.13
C ILE A 20 0.13 3.93 4.12
N VAL A 21 0.11 3.25 2.96
CA VAL A 21 -0.51 1.92 2.84
C VAL A 21 0.19 0.91 3.74
N VAL A 22 1.53 0.89 3.77
CA VAL A 22 2.30 -0.03 4.64
C VAL A 22 2.04 0.24 6.13
N ALA A 23 1.96 1.52 6.52
CA ALA A 23 1.65 1.90 7.90
C ALA A 23 0.24 1.48 8.30
N ALA A 24 -0.75 1.71 7.42
CA ALA A 24 -2.13 1.29 7.63
C ALA A 24 -2.25 -0.24 7.73
N ASP A 25 -1.57 -0.96 6.84
CA ASP A 25 -1.58 -2.42 6.81
C ASP A 25 -1.00 -3.01 8.10
N SER A 26 0.15 -2.48 8.55
CA SER A 26 0.77 -2.88 9.82
C SER A 26 -0.13 -2.61 11.03
N GLY A 27 -0.83 -1.47 11.04
CA GLY A 27 -1.78 -1.11 12.09
C GLY A 27 -2.99 -2.05 12.13
N LEU A 28 -3.52 -2.41 10.95
CA LEU A 28 -4.65 -3.33 10.84
C LEU A 28 -4.27 -4.75 11.26
N ILE A 29 -3.08 -5.23 10.86
CA ILE A 29 -2.50 -6.50 11.33
C ILE A 29 -2.41 -6.51 12.86
N GLY A 30 -1.87 -5.44 13.47
CA GLY A 30 -1.78 -5.32 14.93
C GLY A 30 -3.14 -5.35 15.63
N TRP A 31 -4.15 -4.67 15.05
CA TRP A 31 -5.52 -4.71 15.55
C TRP A 31 -6.13 -6.12 15.47
N VAL A 32 -5.97 -6.81 14.34
CA VAL A 32 -6.47 -8.19 14.17
C VAL A 32 -5.82 -9.12 15.20
N LEU A 33 -4.49 -9.05 15.37
CA LEU A 33 -3.77 -9.89 16.33
C LEU A 33 -4.21 -9.63 17.77
N SER A 34 -4.47 -8.37 18.13
CA SER A 34 -4.91 -7.98 19.48
C SER A 34 -6.33 -8.48 19.80
N ASN A 35 -7.19 -8.61 18.78
CA ASN A 35 -8.58 -9.05 18.95
C ASN A 35 -8.78 -10.55 18.66
N ALA A 36 -7.78 -11.23 18.11
CA ALA A 36 -7.84 -12.66 17.75
C ALA A 36 -8.11 -13.61 18.93
N HIS A 37 -7.76 -13.21 20.17
CA HIS A 37 -8.01 -14.01 21.37
C HIS A 37 -9.39 -13.79 22.00
N ALA A 38 -10.08 -12.71 21.64
CA ALA A 38 -11.32 -12.29 22.28
C ALA A 38 -12.59 -12.64 21.48
N ALA A 39 -12.47 -12.91 20.18
CA ALA A 39 -13.62 -13.07 19.30
C ALA A 39 -13.73 -14.51 18.73
N PRO A 40 -14.81 -15.27 18.98
CA PRO A 40 -15.19 -16.35 18.07
C PRO A 40 -15.45 -15.72 16.70
N ILE A 41 -14.89 -16.28 15.60
CA ILE A 41 -14.94 -15.77 14.20
C ILE A 41 -16.04 -14.71 14.01
N ASP A 42 -15.72 -13.46 14.31
CA ASP A 42 -16.67 -12.37 14.25
C ASP A 42 -16.53 -11.63 12.92
N LEU A 43 -17.53 -10.83 12.59
CA LEU A 43 -17.54 -10.04 11.36
C LEU A 43 -16.33 -9.08 11.29
N GLY A 44 -15.86 -8.59 12.43
CA GLY A 44 -14.69 -7.71 12.53
C GLY A 44 -13.38 -8.40 12.13
N ALA A 45 -13.16 -9.65 12.55
CA ALA A 45 -11.99 -10.43 12.16
C ALA A 45 -11.98 -10.73 10.65
N ILE A 46 -13.13 -11.07 10.07
CA ILE A 46 -13.27 -11.29 8.62
C ILE A 46 -12.99 -9.99 7.85
N LEU A 47 -13.59 -8.88 8.27
CA LEU A 47 -13.36 -7.56 7.66
C LEU A 47 -11.90 -7.10 7.83
N GLY A 48 -11.28 -7.37 8.97
CA GLY A 48 -9.87 -7.10 9.21
C GLY A 48 -8.97 -7.87 8.24
N MET A 49 -9.21 -9.17 8.07
CA MET A 49 -8.46 -10.00 7.13
C MET A 49 -8.64 -9.52 5.67
N LEU A 50 -9.88 -9.20 5.27
CA LEU A 50 -10.16 -8.64 3.94
C LEU A 50 -9.49 -7.28 3.74
N GLY A 51 -9.46 -6.43 4.78
CA GLY A 51 -8.78 -5.14 4.76
C GLY A 51 -7.27 -5.27 4.58
N ILE A 52 -6.64 -6.23 5.26
CA ILE A 52 -5.20 -6.53 5.09
C ILE A 52 -4.91 -6.94 3.65
N ILE A 53 -5.71 -7.88 3.11
CA ILE A 53 -5.56 -8.32 1.71
C ILE A 53 -5.70 -7.13 0.76
N ALA A 54 -6.71 -6.28 0.95
CA ALA A 54 -6.93 -5.10 0.11
C ALA A 54 -5.77 -4.10 0.18
N LEU A 55 -5.24 -3.83 1.38
CA LEU A 55 -4.10 -2.92 1.57
C LEU A 55 -2.81 -3.50 0.98
N THR A 56 -2.55 -4.78 1.17
CA THR A 56 -1.42 -5.47 0.54
C THR A 56 -1.51 -5.35 -0.99
N VAL A 57 -2.67 -5.60 -1.60
CA VAL A 57 -2.87 -5.45 -3.05
C VAL A 57 -2.65 -4.01 -3.49
N ALA A 58 -3.18 -3.03 -2.76
CA ALA A 58 -2.96 -1.61 -3.05
C ALA A 58 -1.46 -1.25 -3.01
N GLY A 59 -0.72 -1.76 -2.02
CA GLY A 59 0.71 -1.59 -1.88
C GLY A 59 1.49 -2.16 -3.06
N VAL A 60 1.14 -3.38 -3.50
CA VAL A 60 1.74 -4.01 -4.69
C VAL A 60 1.46 -3.20 -5.96
N ILE A 61 0.23 -2.72 -6.16
CA ILE A 61 -0.12 -1.88 -7.32
C ILE A 61 0.68 -0.58 -7.32
N LEU A 62 0.80 0.09 -6.17
CA LEU A 62 1.61 1.29 -6.03
C LEU A 62 3.08 1.01 -6.35
N HIS A 63 3.62 -0.10 -5.85
CA HIS A 63 5.00 -0.50 -6.13
C HIS A 63 5.23 -0.72 -7.63
N ILE A 64 4.35 -1.45 -8.32
CA ILE A 64 4.45 -1.69 -9.76
C ILE A 64 4.36 -0.37 -10.54
N ARG A 65 3.47 0.56 -10.15
CA ARG A 65 3.38 1.87 -10.79
C ARG A 65 4.64 2.70 -10.62
N ILE A 66 5.27 2.64 -9.44
CA ILE A 66 6.56 3.32 -9.20
C ILE A 66 7.63 2.75 -10.13
N GLN A 67 7.76 1.43 -10.22
CA GLN A 67 8.72 0.78 -11.11
C GLN A 67 8.50 1.20 -12.57
N TYR A 68 7.25 1.12 -13.05
CA TYR A 68 6.90 1.55 -14.41
C TYR A 68 7.29 3.01 -14.71
N HIS A 69 7.07 3.92 -13.75
CA HIS A 69 7.47 5.32 -13.93
C HIS A 69 8.99 5.52 -13.85
N ILE A 70 9.71 4.69 -13.09
CA ILE A 70 11.18 4.70 -13.06
C ILE A 70 11.74 4.19 -14.40
N ASP A 71 11.17 3.12 -14.96
CA ASP A 71 11.60 2.55 -16.25
C ASP A 71 11.44 3.56 -17.38
N GLN A 72 10.35 4.35 -17.36
CA GLN A 72 10.15 5.46 -18.32
C GLN A 72 11.23 6.56 -18.22
N LEU A 73 11.87 6.71 -17.07
CA LEU A 73 12.96 7.67 -16.88
C LEU A 73 14.33 7.12 -17.32
N GLN A 74 14.50 5.79 -17.38
CA GLN A 74 15.77 5.18 -17.76
C GLN A 74 15.98 5.11 -19.28
N GLY A 75 14.90 5.21 -20.09
CA GLY A 75 14.98 5.07 -21.55
C GLY A 75 15.31 3.63 -21.98
N PRO A 76 15.08 3.26 -23.26
CA PRO A 76 15.44 1.94 -23.79
C PRO A 76 16.95 1.66 -23.76
#